data_AF-W4V0E0-F1
#
_entry.id   AF-W4V0E0-F1
#
_cell.length_a   1.000
_cell.length_b   1.000
_cell.length_c   1.000
_cell.angle_alpha   90.00
_cell.angle_beta   90.00
_cell.angle_gamma   90.00
#
_symmetry.space_group_name_H-M   'P 1'
#
loop_
_entity.id
_entity.type
_entity.pdbx_description
1 polymer ?
#
loop_
_entity_poly.entity_id
_entity_poly.type
_entity_poly.pdbx_seq_one_letter_code
_entity_poly.pdbx_strand_id
1 'polypeptide(L)' 'MKAACHIMEEKKCVRISELAYSVGYNDPKYFSSCFKKEFGMVPTEYIEHFAQGIIVEEEEPIENN' A
#
# COMPACT_ATOMS: atom_id res chain seq x y z
N MET A 1 6.59 7.66 -0.91
CA MET A 1 6.07 6.28 -0.95
C MET A 1 7.12 5.17 -0.81
N LYS A 2 8.35 5.30 -1.32
CA LYS A 2 9.40 4.25 -1.20
C LYS A 2 9.63 3.70 0.22
N ALA A 3 9.64 4.57 1.23
CA ALA A 3 9.78 4.17 2.63
C ALA A 3 8.59 3.31 3.13
N ALA A 4 7.38 3.54 2.61
CA ALA A 4 6.21 2.75 2.97
C ALA A 4 6.36 1.30 2.49
N CYS A 5 6.79 1.13 1.22
CA CYS A 5 7.03 -0.18 0.63
C CYS A 5 8.07 -0.97 1.43
N HIS A 6 9.20 -0.34 1.76
CA HIS A 6 10.25 -1.00 2.53
C HIS A 6 9.76 -1.51 3.89
N ILE A 7 8.97 -0.69 4.60
CA ILE A 7 8.39 -1.08 5.89
C ILE A 7 7.39 -2.24 5.72
N MET A 8 6.59 -2.24 4.65
CA MET A 8 5.66 -3.34 4.35
C MET A 8 6.41 -4.64 4.02
N GLU A 9 7.55 -4.56 3.33
CA GLU A 9 8.41 -5.69 3.00
C GLU A 9 9.09 -6.28 4.24
N GLU A 10 9.62 -5.41 5.12
CA GLU A 10 10.26 -5.86 6.37
C GLU A 10 9.25 -6.33 7.42
N LYS A 11 8.08 -5.66 7.51
CA LYS A 11 7.05 -5.94 8.51
C LYS A 11 5.79 -6.45 7.84
N LYS A 12 5.64 -7.78 7.84
CA LYS A 12 4.44 -8.51 7.35
C LYS A 12 3.11 -8.04 7.96
N CYS A 13 3.12 -7.38 9.12
CA CYS A 13 1.92 -6.94 9.82
C CYS A 13 2.06 -5.51 10.36
N VAL A 14 2.19 -4.52 9.47
CA VAL A 14 2.17 -3.10 9.87
C VAL A 14 0.76 -2.53 9.76
N ARG A 15 0.36 -1.70 10.73
CA ARG A 15 -0.92 -0.98 10.64
C ARG A 15 -0.78 0.22 9.73
N ILE A 16 -1.79 0.45 8.87
CA ILE A 16 -1.82 1.58 7.93
C ILE A 16 -1.66 2.92 8.63
N SER A 17 -2.25 3.08 9.80
CA SER A 17 -2.08 4.27 10.62
C SER A 17 -0.60 4.50 10.97
N GLU A 18 0.08 3.47 11.43
CA GLU A 18 1.49 3.55 11.83
C GLU A 18 2.41 3.79 10.65
N LEU A 19 2.09 3.17 9.51
CA LEU A 19 2.80 3.37 8.25
C LEU A 19 2.67 4.81 7.75
N ALA A 20 1.45 5.35 7.76
CA ALA A 20 1.17 6.72 7.37
C ALA A 20 1.98 7.70 8.24
N TYR A 21 1.95 7.53 9.56
CA TYR A 21 2.75 8.36 10.45
C TYR A 21 4.27 8.19 10.22
N SER A 22 4.74 6.96 9.98
CA SER A 22 6.15 6.67 9.73
C SER A 22 6.68 7.32 8.45
N VAL A 23 5.83 7.48 7.43
CA VAL A 23 6.21 8.11 6.16
C VAL A 23 5.86 9.60 6.07
N GLY A 24 5.44 10.21 7.19
CA GLY A 24 5.21 11.65 7.31
C GLY A 24 3.80 12.12 6.96
N TYR A 25 2.82 11.21 6.90
CA TYR A 25 1.41 11.54 6.71
C TYR A 25 0.71 11.69 8.06
N ASN A 26 0.01 12.82 8.22
CA ASN A 26 -0.83 13.06 9.41
C ASN A 26 -2.18 12.34 9.32
N ASP A 27 -2.63 12.01 8.11
CA ASP A 27 -3.92 11.37 7.87
C ASP A 27 -3.74 10.02 7.15
N PRO A 28 -3.99 8.89 7.84
CA PRO A 28 -3.92 7.56 7.24
C PRO A 28 -4.88 7.38 6.06
N LYS A 29 -6.05 8.03 6.11
CA LYS A 29 -7.02 8.00 5.00
C LYS A 29 -6.44 8.67 3.74
N TYR A 30 -5.79 9.82 3.91
CA TYR A 30 -5.16 10.54 2.81
C TYR A 30 -3.99 9.75 2.22
N PHE A 31 -3.17 9.14 3.09
CA PHE A 31 -2.13 8.20 2.68
C PHE A 31 -2.69 7.07 1.82
N SER A 32 -3.76 6.39 2.27
CA SER A 32 -4.38 5.30 1.50
C SER A 32 -4.89 5.73 0.14
N SER A 33 -5.52 6.91 0.04
CA SER A 33 -5.98 7.45 -1.25
C SER A 33 -4.81 7.77 -2.19
N CYS A 34 -3.71 8.30 -1.66
CA CYS A 34 -2.52 8.61 -2.46
C CYS A 34 -1.79 7.34 -2.90
N PHE A 35 -1.63 6.38 -1.97
CA PHE A 35 -1.02 5.08 -2.24
C PHE A 35 -1.81 4.31 -3.30
N LYS A 36 -3.15 4.30 -3.23
CA LYS A 36 -3.99 3.69 -4.28
C LYS A 36 -3.79 4.32 -5.65
N LYS A 37 -3.56 5.64 -5.72
CA LYS A 37 -3.30 6.31 -7.00
C LYS A 37 -1.93 5.96 -7.58
N GLU A 38 -0.92 5.75 -6.72
CA GLU A 38 0.43 5.38 -7.17
C GLU A 38 0.58 3.88 -7.47
N PHE A 39 -0.06 3.00 -6.68
CA PHE A 39 0.11 1.54 -6.76
C PHE A 39 -1.11 0.80 -7.31
N GLY A 40 -2.19 1.50 -7.67
CA GLY A 40 -3.46 0.91 -8.12
C GLY A 40 -4.29 0.25 -7.01
N MET A 41 -3.69 -0.13 -5.88
CA MET A 41 -4.34 -0.84 -4.77
C MET A 41 -4.18 -0.10 -3.44
N VAL A 42 -5.11 -0.30 -2.50
CA VAL A 42 -4.97 0.32 -1.17
C VAL A 42 -3.86 -0.37 -0.36
N PRO A 43 -3.19 0.34 0.55
CA PRO A 43 -2.07 -0.24 1.28
C PRO A 43 -2.49 -1.39 2.21
N THR A 44 -3.76 -1.46 2.63
CA THR A 44 -4.30 -2.61 3.38
C THR A 44 -4.31 -3.87 2.53
N GLU A 45 -4.79 -3.78 1.28
CA GLU A 45 -4.75 -4.90 0.33
C GLU A 45 -3.30 -5.28 0.06
N TYR A 46 -2.43 -4.31 -0.23
CA TYR A 46 -1.00 -4.58 -0.45
C TYR A 46 -0.38 -5.38 0.71
N ILE A 47 -0.57 -4.97 1.96
CA ILE A 47 -0.04 -5.70 3.12
C ILE A 47 -0.67 -7.09 3.24
N GLU A 48 -1.97 -7.24 3.00
CA GLU A 48 -2.66 -8.52 3.06
C GLU A 48 -2.14 -9.51 1.99
N HIS A 49 -1.89 -9.02 0.78
CA HIS A 49 -1.30 -9.78 -0.32
C HIS A 49 0.12 -10.27 0.02
N PHE A 50 0.96 -9.41 0.58
CA PHE A 50 2.31 -9.77 1.03
C PHE A 50 2.30 -10.67 2.27
N ALA A 51 1.33 -10.50 3.17
CA ALA A 51 1.17 -11.33 4.36
C ALA A 51 0.67 -12.74 4.02
N GLN A 52 -0.17 -12.90 2.99
CA GLN A 52 -0.75 -14.18 2.59
C GLN A 52 0.00 -14.91 1.46
N GLY A 53 1.03 -14.31 0.86
CA GLY A 53 1.85 -15.01 -0.14
C GLY A 53 1.11 -15.36 -1.44
N ILE A 54 0.07 -14.60 -1.77
CA ILE A 54 -0.65 -14.75 -3.04
C ILE A 54 -0.08 -13.73 -4.03
N ILE A 55 0.75 -14.25 -4.94
CA ILE A 55 1.14 -13.60 -6.19
C ILE A 55 -0.14 -13.36 -7.01
N VAL A 56 -0.55 -12.10 -7.15
CA VAL A 56 -1.48 -11.69 -8.20
C VAL A 56 -0.66 -10.93 -9.23
N GLU A 57 -0.58 -11.50 -10.43
CA GLU A 57 0.00 -10.85 -11.58
C GLU A 57 -0.86 -9.62 -11.92
N GLU A 58 -0.20 -8.48 -12.04
CA GLU A 58 -0.80 -7.19 -12.41
C GLU A 58 -1.42 -7.29 -13.81
N GLU A 59 -2.75 -7.35 -13.91
CA GLU A 59 -3.40 -6.75 -15.08
C GLU A 59 -3.54 -5.26 -14.78
N GLU A 60 -2.74 -4.46 -15.50
CA GLU A 60 -2.86 -3.00 -15.54
C GLU A 60 -4.33 -2.60 -15.75
N PRO A 61 -4.86 -1.62 -15.00
CA PRO A 61 -6.20 -1.13 -15.27
C PRO A 61 -6.22 -0.51 -16.66
N ILE A 62 -6.94 -1.17 -17.58
CA ILE A 62 -7.29 -0.62 -18.90
C ILE A 62 -7.86 0.78 -18.67
N GLU A 63 -7.10 1.79 -19.10
CA GLU A 63 -7.52 3.19 -19.08
C GLU A 63 -8.66 3.33 -20.09
N ASN A 64 -9.89 3.15 -19.62
CA ASN A 64 -11.09 3.38 -20.43
C ASN A 64 -11.21 4.89 -20.69
N ASN A 65 -10.86 5.28 -21.92
CA ASN A 65 -11.37 6.47 -22.59
C ASN A 65 -12.08 6.07 -23.89
#